data_AF-A0A0C1IPC7-F1
#
_entry.id   AF-A0A0C1IPC7-F1
#
_cell.length_a   1.000
_cell.length_b   1.000
_cell.length_c   1.000
_cell.angle_alpha   90.00
_cell.angle_beta   90.00
_cell.angle_gamma   90.00
#
_symmetry.space_group_name_H-M   'P 1'
#
loop_
_entity.id
_entity.type
_entity.pdbx_description
1 polymer ?
#
loop_
_entity_poly.entity_id
_entity_poly.type
_entity_poly.pdbx_seq_one_letter_code
_entity_poly.pdbx_strand_id
1 'polypeptide(L)'
;MLLLTGGILFATTNGYAQEEDVNALRQHAREYMQSGDYSNATLVLTRALEKEPGNIELKNDLLFNYYLGRDFGKAVELGKALTEKPNPDVRSFQLLGMTYKAIEELKECEKLYKAGIKLFPNSGVLFNDYGELQWNRKKLEEAIELWEKGISADPNYSGNYYNAARYYYVSTDKIWALIYGEIFVNLESYSRRTPEIKQLLLDAYKKYFTNMNGLKAPDKGNGFEVEFANLLNKHASTVSGGVTTASLTMLRSKFVIDWYQKDPPRYPFRLFEYQRQLLREGFFEAYNQWIFGAAQDLPAFQAWTQQNHKSYDSFIQFQKGRVYKMPGSQQYRFN
;
A
#
# COMPACT_ATOMS: atom_id res chain seq x y z
N MET A 1 -74.66 -23.75 -38.38
CA MET A 1 -74.64 -24.66 -37.22
C MET A 1 -73.29 -24.48 -36.54
N LEU A 2 -73.30 -24.23 -35.23
CA LEU A 2 -72.19 -24.18 -34.26
C LEU A 2 -71.24 -22.98 -34.25
N LEU A 3 -71.48 -22.14 -33.23
CA LEU A 3 -70.57 -21.21 -32.54
C LEU A 3 -69.35 -21.93 -31.95
N LEU A 4 -68.21 -21.26 -31.89
CA LEU A 4 -67.18 -21.52 -30.87
C LEU A 4 -66.41 -20.24 -30.53
N THR A 5 -66.57 -19.84 -29.29
CA THR A 5 -66.00 -18.70 -28.58
C THR A 5 -64.54 -18.96 -28.20
N GLY A 6 -63.62 -18.10 -28.62
CA GLY A 6 -62.23 -18.09 -28.14
C GLY A 6 -62.02 -16.97 -27.11
N GLY A 7 -61.94 -17.33 -25.84
CA GLY A 7 -61.67 -16.40 -24.73
C GLY A 7 -60.19 -16.01 -24.66
N ILE A 8 -59.93 -14.72 -24.42
CA ILE A 8 -58.61 -14.16 -24.16
C ILE A 8 -58.30 -14.33 -22.67
N LEU A 9 -57.28 -15.14 -22.35
CA LEU A 9 -56.72 -15.28 -21.00
C LEU A 9 -55.64 -14.22 -20.79
N PHE A 10 -55.95 -13.20 -19.97
CA PHE A 10 -54.95 -12.34 -19.36
C PHE A 10 -54.32 -13.09 -18.17
N ALA A 11 -53.07 -13.53 -18.31
CA ALA A 11 -52.28 -14.00 -17.19
C ALA A 11 -51.55 -12.80 -16.55
N THR A 12 -52.13 -12.27 -15.47
CA THR A 12 -51.43 -11.32 -14.59
C THR A 12 -50.43 -12.08 -13.74
N THR A 13 -49.15 -12.05 -14.10
CA THR A 13 -48.08 -12.50 -13.20
C THR A 13 -47.88 -11.42 -12.12
N ASN A 14 -48.51 -11.62 -10.96
CA ASN A 14 -48.10 -10.98 -9.72
C ASN A 14 -46.72 -11.54 -9.34
N GLY A 15 -45.66 -10.92 -9.87
CA GLY A 15 -44.32 -11.10 -9.34
C GLY A 15 -44.27 -10.38 -7.99
N TYR A 16 -44.31 -11.14 -6.89
CA TYR A 16 -43.80 -10.64 -5.62
C TYR A 16 -42.34 -10.28 -5.85
N ALA A 17 -42.04 -8.99 -6.02
CA ALA A 17 -40.68 -8.50 -6.04
C ALA A 17 -40.04 -8.92 -4.71
N GLN A 18 -39.17 -9.93 -4.77
CA GLN A 18 -38.42 -10.38 -3.62
C GLN A 18 -37.66 -9.16 -3.09
N GLU A 19 -37.97 -8.76 -1.87
CA GLU A 19 -37.35 -7.57 -1.28
C GLU A 19 -35.84 -7.77 -1.28
N GLU A 20 -35.12 -6.92 -2.02
CA GLU A 20 -33.66 -7.02 -2.08
C GLU A 20 -33.08 -6.83 -0.67
N ASP A 21 -32.24 -7.77 -0.27
CA ASP A 21 -31.45 -7.70 0.96
C ASP A 21 -30.44 -6.53 0.86
N VAL A 22 -30.06 -5.98 2.02
CA VAL A 22 -29.14 -4.85 2.14
C VAL A 22 -27.80 -5.12 1.46
N ASN A 23 -27.31 -6.36 1.51
CA ASN A 23 -26.07 -6.74 0.85
C ASN A 23 -26.17 -6.67 -0.68
N ALA A 24 -27.31 -7.08 -1.24
CA ALA A 24 -27.57 -6.99 -2.69
C ALA A 24 -27.67 -5.52 -3.12
N LEU A 25 -28.40 -4.70 -2.37
CA LEU A 25 -28.49 -3.25 -2.62
C LEU A 25 -27.10 -2.59 -2.58
N ARG A 26 -26.29 -2.91 -1.57
CA ARG A 26 -24.92 -2.38 -1.46
C ARG A 26 -24.05 -2.78 -2.66
N GLN A 27 -24.21 -4.00 -3.15
CA GLN A 27 -23.48 -4.49 -4.31
C GLN A 27 -23.92 -3.77 -5.60
N HIS A 28 -25.22 -3.63 -5.86
CA HIS A 28 -25.73 -2.85 -7.00
C HIS A 28 -25.27 -1.39 -6.95
N ALA A 29 -25.27 -0.76 -5.77
CA ALA A 29 -24.73 0.59 -5.61
C ALA A 29 -23.26 0.68 -6.02
N ARG A 30 -22.43 -0.31 -5.66
CA ARG A 30 -21.01 -0.35 -6.04
C ARG A 30 -20.82 -0.50 -7.54
N GLU A 31 -21.69 -1.25 -8.21
CA GLU A 31 -21.68 -1.38 -9.67
C GLU A 31 -22.00 -0.05 -10.35
N TYR A 32 -23.04 0.67 -9.88
CA TYR A 32 -23.32 2.02 -10.33
C TYR A 32 -22.17 3.00 -10.07
N MET A 33 -21.53 2.94 -8.90
CA MET A 33 -20.35 3.74 -8.60
C MET A 33 -19.19 3.45 -9.58
N GLN A 34 -18.96 2.18 -9.91
CA GLN A 34 -17.93 1.77 -10.87
C GLN A 34 -18.24 2.23 -12.30
N SER A 35 -19.51 2.26 -12.70
CA SER A 35 -19.94 2.78 -13.99
C SER A 35 -20.01 4.31 -14.05
N GLY A 36 -19.76 5.00 -12.94
CA GLY A 36 -19.86 6.46 -12.83
C GLY A 36 -21.29 7.00 -12.70
N ASP A 37 -22.28 6.13 -12.48
CA ASP A 37 -23.68 6.50 -12.30
C ASP A 37 -23.97 6.78 -10.82
N TYR A 38 -23.44 7.91 -10.34
CA TYR A 38 -23.53 8.29 -8.94
C TYR A 38 -24.95 8.64 -8.49
N SER A 39 -25.85 8.94 -9.43
CA SER A 39 -27.25 9.25 -9.14
C SER A 39 -28.00 7.98 -8.75
N ASN A 40 -27.89 6.92 -9.56
CA ASN A 40 -28.51 5.64 -9.23
C ASN A 40 -27.84 4.98 -8.02
N ALA A 41 -26.51 5.11 -7.87
CA ALA A 41 -25.83 4.67 -6.65
C ALA A 41 -26.39 5.35 -5.38
N THR A 42 -26.66 6.67 -5.42
CA THR A 42 -27.28 7.40 -4.30
C THR A 42 -28.65 6.83 -3.97
N LEU A 43 -29.50 6.59 -4.98
CA LEU A 43 -30.85 6.07 -4.80
C LEU A 43 -30.82 4.68 -4.14
N VAL A 44 -29.97 3.79 -4.63
CA VAL A 44 -29.84 2.43 -4.09
C VAL A 44 -29.25 2.44 -2.67
N LEU A 45 -28.24 3.26 -2.40
CA LEU A 45 -27.67 3.41 -1.05
C LEU A 45 -28.67 4.00 -0.06
N THR A 46 -29.50 4.93 -0.50
CA THR A 46 -30.56 5.52 0.34
C THR A 46 -31.59 4.46 0.71
N ARG A 47 -32.03 3.64 -0.25
CA ARG A 47 -32.93 2.50 0.01
C ARG A 47 -32.30 1.47 0.97
N ALA A 48 -31.01 1.21 0.85
CA ALA A 48 -30.30 0.33 1.79
C ALA A 48 -30.27 0.92 3.21
N LEU A 49 -30.07 2.25 3.32
CA LEU A 49 -30.08 2.98 4.59
C LEU A 49 -31.48 3.14 5.20
N GLU A 50 -32.56 3.10 4.41
CA GLU A 50 -33.93 3.02 4.95
C GLU A 50 -34.15 1.72 5.74
N LYS A 51 -33.56 0.61 5.26
CA LYS A 51 -33.60 -0.69 5.94
C LYS A 51 -32.66 -0.75 7.15
N GLU A 52 -31.46 -0.17 7.03
CA GLU A 52 -30.48 -0.12 8.12
C GLU A 52 -29.92 1.30 8.36
N PRO A 53 -30.69 2.18 9.03
CA PRO A 53 -30.29 3.58 9.21
C PRO A 53 -29.02 3.76 10.04
N GLY A 54 -28.62 2.75 10.81
CA GLY A 54 -27.43 2.75 11.66
C GLY A 54 -26.15 2.28 10.96
N ASN A 55 -26.24 1.71 9.76
CA ASN A 55 -25.12 1.03 9.12
C ASN A 55 -24.04 2.03 8.63
N ILE A 56 -22.90 2.05 9.33
CA ILE A 56 -21.78 2.98 9.05
C ILE A 56 -21.15 2.67 7.69
N GLU A 57 -21.08 1.40 7.30
CA GLU A 57 -20.50 0.99 6.02
C GLU A 57 -21.30 1.53 4.83
N LEU A 58 -22.63 1.50 4.90
CA LEU A 58 -23.49 2.10 3.87
C LEU A 58 -23.36 3.63 3.83
N LYS A 59 -23.22 4.27 4.99
CA LYS A 59 -23.00 5.73 5.04
C LYS A 59 -21.65 6.12 4.48
N ASN A 60 -20.60 5.33 4.72
CA ASN A 60 -19.29 5.53 4.10
C ASN A 60 -19.33 5.32 2.60
N ASP A 61 -20.07 4.32 2.11
CA ASP A 61 -20.24 4.11 0.67
C ASP A 61 -21.03 5.28 0.04
N LEU A 62 -22.04 5.83 0.72
CA LEU A 62 -22.78 7.02 0.29
C LEU A 62 -21.91 8.29 0.31
N LEU A 63 -21.13 8.49 1.36
CA LEU A 63 -20.15 9.58 1.46
C LEU A 63 -19.14 9.51 0.31
N PHE A 64 -18.59 8.32 0.05
CA PHE A 64 -17.66 8.11 -1.06
C PHE A 64 -18.34 8.35 -2.42
N ASN A 65 -19.60 7.94 -2.58
CA ASN A 65 -20.37 8.22 -3.79
C ASN A 65 -20.58 9.72 -4.02
N TYR A 66 -20.91 10.50 -2.97
CA TYR A 66 -21.00 11.95 -3.07
C TYR A 66 -19.66 12.58 -3.47
N TYR A 67 -18.55 12.11 -2.90
CA TYR A 67 -17.21 12.53 -3.30
C TYR A 67 -16.93 12.23 -4.79
N LEU A 68 -17.21 11.01 -5.27
CA LEU A 68 -17.00 10.63 -6.66
C LEU A 68 -17.87 11.44 -7.64
N GLY A 69 -19.13 11.69 -7.25
CA GLY A 69 -20.07 12.54 -7.98
C GLY A 69 -19.79 14.03 -7.87
N ARG A 70 -18.75 14.44 -7.12
CA ARG A 70 -18.39 15.84 -6.84
C ARG A 70 -19.48 16.64 -6.13
N ASP A 71 -20.42 15.96 -5.47
CA ASP A 71 -21.38 16.58 -4.56
C ASP A 71 -20.69 16.82 -3.20
N PHE A 72 -19.69 17.71 -3.22
CA PHE A 72 -18.83 17.94 -2.05
C PHE A 72 -19.60 18.55 -0.88
N GLY A 73 -20.70 19.26 -1.13
CA GLY A 73 -21.57 19.79 -0.08
C GLY A 73 -22.15 18.67 0.77
N LYS A 74 -22.83 17.70 0.15
CA LYS A 74 -23.37 16.53 0.87
C LYS A 74 -22.27 15.64 1.45
N ALA A 75 -21.14 15.52 0.75
CA ALA A 75 -20.01 14.76 1.28
C ALA A 75 -19.45 15.38 2.58
N VAL A 76 -19.27 16.70 2.64
CA VAL A 76 -18.82 17.37 3.86
C VAL A 76 -19.86 17.24 4.98
N GLU A 77 -21.14 17.46 4.68
CA GLU A 77 -22.22 17.35 5.67
C GLU A 77 -22.28 15.95 6.30
N LEU A 78 -22.36 14.91 5.45
CA LEU A 78 -22.41 13.52 5.91
C LEU A 78 -21.12 13.11 6.62
N GLY A 79 -19.95 13.49 6.08
CA GLY A 79 -18.67 13.18 6.68
C GLY A 79 -18.50 13.77 8.07
N LYS A 80 -18.85 15.06 8.27
CA LYS A 80 -18.83 15.70 9.60
C LYS A 80 -19.73 14.95 10.57
N ALA A 81 -20.97 14.67 10.15
CA ALA A 81 -21.95 13.94 10.94
C ALA A 81 -21.47 12.53 11.31
N LEU A 82 -20.62 11.88 10.50
CA LEU A 82 -20.04 10.58 10.83
C LEU A 82 -18.85 10.69 11.80
N THR A 83 -18.02 11.73 11.65
CA THR A 83 -16.81 11.90 12.47
C THR A 83 -17.08 12.48 13.86
N GLU A 84 -18.22 13.16 14.06
CA GLU A 84 -18.61 13.80 15.33
C GLU A 84 -19.51 12.90 16.21
N LYS A 85 -19.91 11.72 15.73
CA LYS A 85 -20.78 10.79 16.46
C LYS A 85 -20.05 10.04 17.57
N PRO A 86 -20.80 9.48 18.55
CA PRO A 86 -20.27 8.46 19.45
C PRO A 86 -19.84 7.24 18.62
N ASN A 87 -18.57 6.85 18.73
CA ASN A 87 -17.94 5.75 17.98
C ASN A 87 -17.84 6.00 16.45
N PRO A 88 -17.07 7.01 16.02
CA PRO A 88 -16.75 7.15 14.61
C PRO A 88 -15.85 5.99 14.18
N ASP A 89 -15.68 5.81 12.88
CA ASP A 89 -14.74 4.84 12.31
C ASP A 89 -13.64 5.52 11.50
N VAL A 90 -12.51 4.84 11.33
CA VAL A 90 -11.34 5.38 10.60
C VAL A 90 -11.71 5.82 9.18
N ARG A 91 -12.56 5.06 8.49
CA ARG A 91 -12.92 5.31 7.09
C ARG A 91 -13.69 6.61 6.91
N SER A 92 -14.53 7.01 7.86
CA SER A 92 -15.20 8.32 7.84
C SER A 92 -14.22 9.48 7.84
N PHE A 93 -13.16 9.40 8.67
CA PHE A 93 -12.09 10.42 8.70
C PHE A 93 -11.33 10.49 7.38
N GLN A 94 -11.03 9.35 6.76
CA GLN A 94 -10.38 9.32 5.46
C GLN A 94 -11.23 9.97 4.37
N LEU A 95 -12.51 9.59 4.28
CA LEU A 95 -13.40 10.08 3.23
C LEU A 95 -13.71 11.57 3.37
N LEU A 96 -13.92 12.06 4.61
CA LEU A 96 -14.06 13.49 4.85
C LEU A 96 -12.73 14.23 4.58
N GLY A 97 -11.60 13.64 4.95
CA GLY A 97 -10.27 14.17 4.65
C GLY A 97 -10.02 14.30 3.13
N MET A 98 -10.34 13.27 2.36
CA MET A 98 -10.33 13.28 0.89
C MET A 98 -11.22 14.39 0.33
N THR A 99 -12.41 14.56 0.89
CA THR A 99 -13.36 15.61 0.49
C THR A 99 -12.77 17.00 0.76
N TYR A 100 -12.24 17.27 1.95
CA TYR A 100 -11.59 18.53 2.26
C TYR A 100 -10.37 18.82 1.38
N LYS A 101 -9.56 17.81 1.06
CA LYS A 101 -8.44 17.97 0.09
C LYS A 101 -8.96 18.40 -1.28
N ALA A 102 -10.06 17.83 -1.76
CA ALA A 102 -10.61 18.12 -3.08
C ALA A 102 -11.20 19.53 -3.21
N ILE A 103 -11.70 20.10 -2.11
CA ILE A 103 -12.21 21.48 -2.06
C ILE A 103 -11.20 22.48 -1.49
N GLU A 104 -9.94 22.08 -1.35
CA GLU A 104 -8.83 22.91 -0.83
C GLU A 104 -9.01 23.45 0.60
N GLU A 105 -9.88 22.84 1.40
CA GLU A 105 -10.08 23.14 2.83
C GLU A 105 -9.01 22.49 3.71
N LEU A 106 -7.74 22.80 3.41
CA LEU A 106 -6.57 22.09 3.98
C LEU A 106 -6.41 22.27 5.49
N LYS A 107 -6.88 23.41 6.04
CA LYS A 107 -6.85 23.68 7.48
C LYS A 107 -7.81 22.77 8.24
N GLU A 108 -9.02 22.58 7.71
CA GLU A 108 -10.01 21.69 8.30
C GLU A 108 -9.61 20.22 8.12
N CYS A 109 -8.99 19.88 6.98
CA CYS A 109 -8.38 18.57 6.74
C CYS A 109 -7.30 18.24 7.79
N GLU A 110 -6.40 19.17 8.09
CA GLU A 110 -5.38 18.99 9.11
C GLU A 110 -5.97 18.79 10.52
N LYS A 111 -6.96 19.60 10.91
CA LYS A 111 -7.67 19.44 12.19
C LYS A 111 -8.34 18.07 12.27
N LEU A 112 -8.98 17.64 11.18
CA LEU A 112 -9.64 16.36 11.07
C LEU A 112 -8.67 15.20 11.27
N TYR A 113 -7.54 15.17 10.56
CA TYR A 113 -6.57 14.09 10.73
C TYR A 113 -5.95 14.07 12.12
N LYS A 114 -5.66 15.24 12.72
CA LYS A 114 -5.19 15.30 14.12
C LYS A 114 -6.22 14.71 15.09
N ALA A 115 -7.50 15.03 14.91
CA ALA A 115 -8.58 14.45 15.71
C ALA A 115 -8.72 12.94 15.49
N GLY A 116 -8.67 12.48 14.23
CA GLY A 116 -8.73 11.07 13.86
C GLY A 116 -7.58 10.27 14.45
N ILE A 117 -6.34 10.75 14.36
CA ILE A 117 -5.15 10.10 14.94
C ILE A 117 -5.27 10.01 16.46
N LYS A 118 -5.84 11.01 17.13
CA LYS A 118 -6.07 10.95 18.59
C LYS A 118 -7.04 9.83 18.98
N LEU A 119 -8.05 9.57 18.15
CA LEU A 119 -9.05 8.51 18.38
C LEU A 119 -8.54 7.14 17.93
N PHE A 120 -7.73 7.09 16.87
CA PHE A 120 -7.18 5.87 16.28
C PHE A 120 -5.65 5.96 16.20
N PRO A 121 -4.94 5.92 17.35
CA PRO A 121 -3.48 6.10 17.39
C PRO A 121 -2.71 4.98 16.67
N ASN A 122 -3.35 3.84 16.42
CA ASN A 122 -2.77 2.70 15.70
C ASN A 122 -3.17 2.67 14.21
N SER A 123 -3.76 3.74 13.67
CA SER A 123 -4.22 3.79 12.28
C SER A 123 -3.12 4.30 11.35
N GLY A 124 -2.36 3.37 10.77
CA GLY A 124 -1.32 3.71 9.78
C GLY A 124 -1.85 4.54 8.61
N VAL A 125 -3.10 4.32 8.23
CA VAL A 125 -3.71 5.04 7.12
C VAL A 125 -3.96 6.52 7.41
N LEU A 126 -4.36 6.90 8.63
CA LEU A 126 -4.55 8.31 8.98
C LEU A 126 -3.22 9.07 9.01
N PHE A 127 -2.16 8.43 9.51
CA PHE A 127 -0.80 8.97 9.40
C PHE A 127 -0.37 9.13 7.94
N ASN A 128 -0.72 8.16 7.09
CA ASN A 128 -0.40 8.20 5.67
C ASN A 128 -1.06 9.38 4.95
N ASP A 129 -2.38 9.48 5.08
CA ASP A 129 -3.20 10.53 4.46
C ASP A 129 -2.79 11.92 4.98
N TYR A 130 -2.41 12.03 6.26
CA TYR A 130 -1.92 13.27 6.84
C TYR A 130 -0.52 13.63 6.34
N GLY A 131 0.39 12.66 6.22
CA GLY A 131 1.71 12.88 5.64
C GLY A 131 1.63 13.33 4.18
N GLU A 132 0.72 12.76 3.38
CA GLU A 132 0.45 13.22 2.01
C GLU A 132 -0.04 14.67 1.96
N LEU A 133 -0.92 15.06 2.89
CA LEU A 133 -1.36 16.46 3.01
C LEU A 133 -0.17 17.39 3.25
N GLN A 134 0.75 17.04 4.15
CA GLN A 134 1.93 17.87 4.44
C GLN A 134 2.93 17.89 3.28
N TRP A 135 3.12 16.76 2.62
CA TRP A 135 3.95 16.66 1.42
C TRP A 135 3.44 17.59 0.31
N ASN A 136 2.13 17.60 0.04
CA ASN A 136 1.51 18.49 -0.94
C ASN A 136 1.67 19.97 -0.57
N ARG A 137 1.73 20.28 0.72
CA ARG A 137 2.04 21.62 1.26
C ARG A 137 3.54 21.94 1.30
N LYS A 138 4.40 21.11 0.71
CA LYS A 138 5.86 21.25 0.67
C LYS A 138 6.54 21.22 2.04
N LYS A 139 5.88 20.67 3.05
CA LYS A 139 6.43 20.44 4.39
C LYS A 139 6.98 19.02 4.45
N LEU A 140 8.14 18.81 3.83
CA LEU A 140 8.67 17.47 3.56
C LEU A 140 9.10 16.76 4.85
N GLU A 141 9.67 17.50 5.80
CA GLU A 141 10.11 17.02 7.11
C GLU A 141 8.93 16.55 7.95
N GLU A 142 7.85 17.35 8.01
CA GLU A 142 6.60 16.95 8.68
C GLU A 142 5.97 15.71 8.03
N ALA A 143 6.05 15.59 6.70
CA ALA A 143 5.49 14.45 5.98
C ALA A 143 6.23 13.14 6.30
N ILE A 144 7.57 13.14 6.31
CA ILE A 144 8.32 11.93 6.65
C ILE A 144 8.11 11.52 8.09
N GLU A 145 8.10 12.45 9.03
CA GLU A 145 7.80 12.15 10.44
C GLU A 145 6.43 11.47 10.61
N LEU A 146 5.43 11.90 9.83
CA LEU A 146 4.10 11.31 9.86
C LEU A 146 4.08 9.90 9.28
N TRP A 147 4.71 9.67 8.13
CA TRP A 147 4.79 8.32 7.55
C TRP A 147 5.56 7.36 8.45
N GLU A 148 6.61 7.84 9.08
CA GLU A 148 7.39 7.10 10.06
C GLU A 148 6.59 6.74 11.32
N LYS A 149 5.85 7.71 11.89
CA LYS A 149 4.88 7.42 12.96
C LYS A 149 3.80 6.43 12.51
N GLY A 150 3.38 6.51 11.25
CA GLY A 150 2.45 5.57 10.64
C GLY A 150 3.01 4.14 10.55
N ILE A 151 4.30 3.99 10.26
CA ILE A 151 5.03 2.71 10.31
C ILE A 151 5.07 2.18 11.75
N SER A 152 5.29 3.06 12.74
CA SER A 152 5.23 2.70 14.16
C SER A 152 3.85 2.24 14.61
N ALA A 153 2.81 2.97 14.19
CA ALA A 153 1.42 2.71 14.56
C ALA A 153 0.86 1.43 13.92
N ASP A 154 1.12 1.23 12.62
CA ASP A 154 0.73 0.04 11.87
C ASP A 154 1.86 -0.37 10.91
N PRO A 155 2.74 -1.29 11.34
CA PRO A 155 3.87 -1.77 10.53
C PRO A 155 3.45 -2.51 9.27
N ASN A 156 2.17 -2.83 9.08
CA ASN A 156 1.70 -3.56 7.91
C ASN A 156 0.91 -2.67 6.93
N TYR A 157 0.75 -1.38 7.24
CA TYR A 157 0.18 -0.42 6.30
C TYR A 157 1.20 0.01 5.25
N SER A 158 1.16 -0.63 4.08
CA SER A 158 2.11 -0.46 2.97
C SER A 158 2.25 1.00 2.50
N GLY A 159 1.19 1.80 2.58
CA GLY A 159 1.18 3.18 2.09
C GLY A 159 2.23 4.07 2.76
N ASN A 160 2.56 3.83 4.04
CA ASN A 160 3.58 4.61 4.73
C ASN A 160 4.99 4.29 4.20
N TYR A 161 5.29 3.01 3.97
CA TYR A 161 6.55 2.60 3.36
C TYR A 161 6.70 3.11 1.92
N TYR A 162 5.61 3.10 1.15
CA TYR A 162 5.58 3.66 -0.22
C TYR A 162 6.04 5.12 -0.23
N ASN A 163 5.41 5.95 0.62
CA ASN A 163 5.72 7.38 0.65
C ASN A 163 7.09 7.68 1.29
N ALA A 164 7.45 6.97 2.36
CA ALA A 164 8.77 7.11 2.99
C ALA A 164 9.91 6.70 2.03
N ALA A 165 9.76 5.59 1.28
CA ALA A 165 10.75 5.18 0.29
C ALA A 165 10.98 6.26 -0.79
N ARG A 166 9.89 6.91 -1.25
CA ARG A 166 9.97 8.03 -2.21
C ARG A 166 10.65 9.26 -1.63
N TYR A 167 10.38 9.60 -0.36
CA TYR A 167 11.09 10.65 0.37
C TYR A 167 12.60 10.37 0.43
N TYR A 168 13.00 9.20 0.92
CA TYR A 168 14.41 8.85 1.09
C TYR A 168 15.16 8.73 -0.24
N TYR A 169 14.47 8.28 -1.29
CA TYR A 169 15.06 8.23 -2.62
C TYR A 169 15.51 9.59 -3.14
N VAL A 170 14.89 10.70 -2.71
CA VAL A 170 15.30 12.05 -3.07
C VAL A 170 16.11 12.77 -1.98
N SER A 171 16.02 12.35 -0.72
CA SER A 171 16.80 12.90 0.39
C SER A 171 18.27 12.46 0.34
N THR A 172 19.13 12.94 1.25
CA THR A 172 20.53 12.46 1.33
C THR A 172 20.66 11.05 1.90
N ASP A 173 19.66 10.60 2.66
CA ASP A 173 19.62 9.29 3.32
C ASP A 173 19.03 8.24 2.36
N LYS A 174 19.91 7.44 1.76
CA LYS A 174 19.52 6.41 0.78
C LYS A 174 19.29 5.03 1.40
N ILE A 175 19.67 4.81 2.66
CA ILE A 175 19.51 3.49 3.32
C ILE A 175 18.03 3.11 3.35
N TRP A 176 17.20 4.03 3.84
CA TRP A 176 15.79 3.76 4.04
C TRP A 176 14.99 3.74 2.73
N ALA A 177 15.50 4.33 1.65
CA ALA A 177 14.94 4.12 0.32
C ALA A 177 15.02 2.63 -0.10
N LEU A 178 16.16 1.98 0.17
CA LEU A 178 16.36 0.56 -0.11
C LEU A 178 15.50 -0.31 0.81
N ILE A 179 15.50 -0.01 2.12
CA ILE A 179 14.82 -0.83 3.12
C ILE A 179 13.29 -0.67 3.02
N TYR A 180 12.76 0.55 3.09
CA TYR A 180 11.32 0.78 3.04
C TYR A 180 10.73 0.47 1.66
N GLY A 181 11.49 0.73 0.58
CA GLY A 181 11.07 0.33 -0.76
C GLY A 181 10.91 -1.19 -0.88
N GLU A 182 11.85 -1.97 -0.32
CA GLU A 182 11.77 -3.42 -0.36
C GLU A 182 10.67 -3.98 0.56
N ILE A 183 10.47 -3.39 1.74
CA ILE A 183 9.33 -3.74 2.60
C ILE A 183 8.01 -3.48 1.87
N PHE A 184 7.86 -2.32 1.22
CA PHE A 184 6.66 -1.99 0.45
C PHE A 184 6.36 -3.05 -0.63
N VAL A 185 7.33 -3.43 -1.46
CA VAL A 185 7.05 -4.41 -2.53
C VAL A 185 6.64 -5.76 -1.98
N ASN A 186 7.08 -6.13 -0.77
CA ASN A 186 6.64 -7.38 -0.13
C ASN A 186 5.28 -7.27 0.55
N LEU A 187 4.93 -6.13 1.15
CA LEU A 187 3.59 -5.88 1.70
C LEU A 187 2.54 -5.73 0.59
N GLU A 188 2.92 -5.13 -0.54
CA GLU A 188 2.05 -4.80 -1.67
C GLU A 188 2.72 -5.24 -3.00
N SER A 189 2.66 -6.55 -3.25
CA SER A 189 3.42 -7.19 -4.34
C SER A 189 2.83 -7.03 -5.75
N TYR A 190 1.54 -6.73 -5.88
CA TYR A 190 0.83 -6.78 -7.16
C TYR A 190 -0.09 -5.58 -7.39
N SER A 191 0.32 -4.39 -6.96
CA SER A 191 -0.43 -3.15 -7.21
C SER A 191 0.15 -2.36 -8.37
N ARG A 192 -0.57 -1.33 -8.82
CA ARG A 192 -0.09 -0.36 -9.83
C ARG A 192 1.12 0.46 -9.35
N ARG A 193 1.34 0.53 -8.03
CA ARG A 193 2.47 1.25 -7.40
C ARG A 193 3.74 0.39 -7.32
N THR A 194 3.61 -0.94 -7.31
CA THR A 194 4.74 -1.86 -7.17
C THR A 194 5.82 -1.67 -8.25
N PRO A 195 5.50 -1.53 -9.55
CA PRO A 195 6.51 -1.31 -10.58
C PRO A 195 7.33 -0.03 -10.37
N GLU A 196 6.69 1.07 -9.93
CA GLU A 196 7.39 2.33 -9.59
C GLU A 196 8.44 2.10 -8.51
N ILE A 197 8.07 1.43 -7.41
CA ILE A 197 9.02 1.21 -6.31
C ILE A 197 10.12 0.21 -6.69
N LYS A 198 9.84 -0.78 -7.55
CA LYS A 198 10.89 -1.66 -8.11
C LYS A 198 11.91 -0.88 -8.94
N GLN A 199 11.46 0.06 -9.77
CA GLN A 199 12.34 0.98 -10.50
C GLN A 199 13.15 1.84 -9.54
N LEU A 200 12.48 2.44 -8.54
CA LEU A 200 13.13 3.25 -7.50
C LEU A 200 14.22 2.46 -6.77
N LEU A 201 13.98 1.20 -6.42
CA LEU A 201 14.98 0.35 -5.77
C LEU A 201 16.22 0.13 -6.66
N LEU A 202 16.02 -0.21 -7.94
CA LEU A 202 17.14 -0.40 -8.88
C LEU A 202 17.94 0.90 -9.03
N ASP A 203 17.26 2.04 -9.18
CA ASP A 203 17.90 3.34 -9.32
C ASP A 203 18.59 3.78 -8.03
N ALA A 204 18.03 3.46 -6.87
CA ALA A 204 18.64 3.71 -5.56
C ALA A 204 19.94 2.91 -5.42
N TYR A 205 19.96 1.63 -5.83
CA TYR A 205 21.19 0.84 -5.88
C TYR A 205 22.21 1.40 -6.88
N LYS A 206 21.78 1.82 -8.08
CA LYS A 206 22.66 2.48 -9.05
C LYS A 206 23.31 3.72 -8.41
N LYS A 207 22.50 4.63 -7.86
CA LYS A 207 22.98 5.84 -7.18
C LYS A 207 23.91 5.53 -6.00
N TYR A 208 23.59 4.50 -5.21
CA TYR A 208 24.41 4.04 -4.09
C TYR A 208 25.82 3.70 -4.55
N PHE A 209 25.96 2.99 -5.67
CA PHE A 209 27.27 2.48 -6.14
C PHE A 209 27.96 3.34 -7.20
N THR A 210 27.25 4.24 -7.90
CA THR A 210 27.86 5.11 -8.93
C THR A 210 28.37 6.44 -8.40
N ASN A 211 27.76 7.02 -7.34
CA ASN A 211 27.95 8.45 -7.04
C ASN A 211 28.75 8.78 -5.77
N MET A 212 29.19 7.85 -4.92
CA MET A 212 29.92 8.22 -3.69
C MET A 212 30.88 7.13 -3.20
N ASN A 213 31.90 7.55 -2.43
CA ASN A 213 32.89 6.76 -1.67
C ASN A 213 32.28 5.76 -0.65
N GLY A 214 31.35 4.89 -1.07
CA GLY A 214 30.52 4.06 -0.21
C GLY A 214 29.41 4.86 0.48
N LEU A 215 28.33 4.17 0.90
CA LEU A 215 27.31 4.85 1.70
C LEU A 215 27.89 5.19 3.07
N LYS A 216 27.85 6.47 3.43
CA LYS A 216 28.09 6.93 4.79
C LYS A 216 26.75 6.87 5.53
N ALA A 217 26.72 6.18 6.67
CA ALA A 217 25.54 6.20 7.52
C ALA A 217 25.15 7.66 7.81
N PRO A 218 23.90 8.05 7.51
CA PRO A 218 23.45 9.44 7.63
C PRO A 218 23.50 9.91 9.09
N ASP A 219 23.28 8.99 10.03
CA ASP A 219 23.56 9.20 11.46
C ASP A 219 24.65 8.24 11.96
N LYS A 220 25.75 8.80 12.49
CA LYS A 220 26.82 8.01 13.11
C LYS A 220 26.38 7.36 14.44
N GLY A 221 25.27 7.81 15.02
CA GLY A 221 24.68 7.27 16.25
C GLY A 221 23.82 6.02 16.03
N ASN A 222 23.32 5.76 14.81
CA ASN A 222 22.47 4.62 14.52
C ASN A 222 23.29 3.37 14.16
N GLY A 223 23.45 2.47 15.13
CA GLY A 223 24.24 1.25 14.95
C GLY A 223 23.71 0.28 13.89
N PHE A 224 22.40 0.26 13.62
CA PHE A 224 21.79 -0.56 12.58
C PHE A 224 22.18 -0.06 11.18
N GLU A 225 22.05 1.24 10.94
CA GLU A 225 22.43 1.88 9.67
C GLU A 225 23.92 1.73 9.37
N VAL A 226 24.76 1.91 10.40
CA VAL A 226 26.20 1.72 10.30
C VAL A 226 26.54 0.28 9.91
N GLU A 227 25.92 -0.72 10.55
CA GLU A 227 26.16 -2.14 10.22
C GLU A 227 25.66 -2.46 8.80
N PHE A 228 24.49 -1.96 8.40
CA PHE A 228 23.92 -2.12 7.07
C PHE A 228 24.84 -1.56 5.98
N ALA A 229 25.26 -0.30 6.13
CA ALA A 229 26.13 0.37 5.18
C ALA A 229 27.50 -0.33 5.08
N ASN A 230 28.10 -0.71 6.22
CA ASN A 230 29.38 -1.39 6.24
C ASN A 230 29.33 -2.73 5.51
N LEU A 231 28.29 -3.53 5.72
CA LEU A 231 28.15 -4.84 5.07
C LEU A 231 27.87 -4.73 3.57
N LEU A 232 27.06 -3.76 3.13
CA LEU A 232 26.90 -3.49 1.69
C LEU A 232 28.21 -3.00 1.06
N ASN A 233 28.91 -2.05 1.70
CA ASN A 233 30.16 -1.51 1.19
C ASN A 233 31.27 -2.57 1.14
N LYS A 234 31.32 -3.51 2.10
CA LYS A 234 32.23 -4.65 2.12
C LYS A 234 32.16 -5.48 0.82
N HIS A 235 30.97 -5.57 0.23
CA HIS A 235 30.71 -6.36 -0.97
C HIS A 235 30.54 -5.51 -2.24
N ALA A 236 30.86 -4.21 -2.19
CA ALA A 236 30.67 -3.29 -3.32
C ALA A 236 31.40 -3.71 -4.61
N SER A 237 32.50 -4.47 -4.51
CA SER A 237 33.22 -5.00 -5.67
C SER A 237 32.37 -5.93 -6.54
N THR A 238 31.29 -6.51 -5.99
CA THR A 238 30.36 -7.36 -6.75
C THR A 238 29.61 -6.63 -7.86
N VAL A 239 29.47 -5.30 -7.74
CA VAL A 239 28.74 -4.45 -8.68
C VAL A 239 29.64 -3.48 -9.45
N SER A 240 30.97 -3.64 -9.36
CA SER A 240 31.94 -2.76 -10.03
C SER A 240 31.85 -2.79 -11.57
N GLY A 241 31.45 -3.93 -12.14
CA GLY A 241 31.15 -4.09 -13.56
C GLY A 241 29.77 -3.56 -13.98
N GLY A 242 29.01 -2.98 -13.06
CA GLY A 242 27.66 -2.45 -13.28
C GLY A 242 26.64 -2.99 -12.28
N VAL A 243 25.71 -2.13 -11.89
CA VAL A 243 24.55 -2.49 -11.05
C VAL A 243 23.48 -3.12 -11.95
N THR A 244 23.48 -4.45 -11.97
CA THR A 244 22.55 -5.30 -12.71
C THR A 244 21.85 -6.25 -11.75
N THR A 245 20.80 -6.92 -12.20
CA THR A 245 20.04 -7.90 -11.42
C THR A 245 20.94 -9.04 -10.96
N ALA A 246 21.87 -9.49 -11.82
CA ALA A 246 22.83 -10.53 -11.47
C ALA A 246 23.85 -10.05 -10.42
N SER A 247 24.45 -8.87 -10.60
CA SER A 247 25.42 -8.34 -9.64
C SER A 247 24.76 -7.96 -8.30
N LEU A 248 23.53 -7.45 -8.32
CA LEU A 248 22.71 -7.22 -7.13
C LEU A 248 22.33 -8.52 -6.42
N THR A 249 22.02 -9.59 -7.16
CA THR A 249 21.78 -10.91 -6.56
C THR A 249 23.01 -11.38 -5.79
N MET A 250 24.20 -11.25 -6.37
CA MET A 250 25.46 -11.61 -5.71
C MET A 250 25.75 -10.72 -4.49
N LEU A 251 25.65 -9.40 -4.64
CA LEU A 251 25.82 -8.42 -3.56
C LEU A 251 24.90 -8.75 -2.38
N ARG A 252 23.60 -8.86 -2.64
CA ARG A 252 22.57 -9.08 -1.62
C ARG A 252 22.73 -10.46 -0.96
N SER A 253 23.16 -11.47 -1.71
CA SER A 253 23.44 -12.80 -1.13
C SER A 253 24.56 -12.72 -0.10
N LYS A 254 25.68 -12.07 -0.44
CA LYS A 254 26.80 -11.88 0.48
C LYS A 254 26.44 -11.00 1.69
N PHE A 255 25.64 -9.95 1.46
CA PHE A 255 25.11 -9.11 2.53
C PHE A 255 24.31 -9.94 3.55
N VAL A 256 23.35 -10.76 3.11
CA VAL A 256 22.52 -11.56 4.03
C VAL A 256 23.35 -12.62 4.75
N ILE A 257 24.29 -13.27 4.07
CA ILE A 257 25.20 -14.23 4.70
C ILE A 257 26.00 -13.55 5.82
N ASP A 258 26.53 -12.36 5.56
CA ASP A 258 27.32 -11.63 6.55
C ASP A 258 26.49 -11.07 7.70
N TRP A 259 25.27 -10.58 7.42
CA TRP A 259 24.34 -10.09 8.45
C TRP A 259 24.01 -11.17 9.48
N TYR A 260 23.96 -12.44 9.06
CA TYR A 260 23.66 -13.60 9.92
C TYR A 260 24.89 -14.49 10.20
N GLN A 261 26.11 -13.93 10.15
CA GLN A 261 27.31 -14.65 10.60
C GLN A 261 27.25 -15.04 12.07
N LYS A 262 26.56 -14.24 12.90
CA LYS A 262 26.22 -14.56 14.28
C LYS A 262 24.72 -14.85 14.37
N ASP A 263 24.34 -15.87 15.15
CA ASP A 263 22.95 -16.26 15.36
C ASP A 263 22.65 -16.28 16.87
N PRO A 264 21.80 -15.36 17.39
CA PRO A 264 21.05 -14.33 16.65
C PRO A 264 21.94 -13.18 16.14
N PRO A 265 21.53 -12.45 15.07
CA PRO A 265 22.24 -11.25 14.62
C PRO A 265 22.09 -10.14 15.67
N ARG A 266 22.99 -9.14 15.64
CA ARG A 266 22.93 -7.99 16.55
C ARG A 266 21.61 -7.21 16.40
N TYR A 267 21.13 -7.08 15.17
CA TYR A 267 19.86 -6.44 14.85
C TYR A 267 18.96 -7.41 14.07
N PRO A 268 18.12 -8.20 14.76
CA PRO A 268 17.12 -9.05 14.11
C PRO A 268 16.15 -8.21 13.28
N PHE A 269 16.03 -8.49 11.98
CA PHE A 269 15.22 -7.68 11.07
C PHE A 269 14.48 -8.53 10.04
N ARG A 270 13.14 -8.43 10.05
CA ARG A 270 12.22 -9.31 9.33
C ARG A 270 12.48 -9.41 7.84
N LEU A 271 12.83 -8.27 7.21
CA LEU A 271 13.17 -8.24 5.79
C LEU A 271 14.38 -9.13 5.50
N PHE A 272 15.44 -9.02 6.31
CA PHE A 272 16.66 -9.79 6.10
C PHE A 272 16.49 -11.25 6.50
N GLU A 273 15.62 -11.56 7.48
CA GLU A 273 15.21 -12.93 7.79
C GLU A 273 14.47 -13.58 6.62
N TYR A 274 13.58 -12.81 5.97
CA TYR A 274 12.87 -13.26 4.78
C TYR A 274 13.84 -13.51 3.62
N GLN A 275 14.81 -12.63 3.40
CA GLN A 275 15.88 -12.85 2.42
C GLN A 275 16.74 -14.08 2.75
N ARG A 276 17.07 -14.31 4.04
CA ARG A 276 17.79 -15.50 4.52
C ARG A 276 16.99 -16.77 4.26
N GLN A 277 15.67 -16.74 4.46
CA GLN A 277 14.79 -17.85 4.13
C GLN A 277 14.80 -18.14 2.62
N LEU A 278 14.64 -17.11 1.79
CA LEU A 278 14.69 -17.25 0.33
C LEU A 278 16.03 -17.83 -0.16
N LEU A 279 17.15 -17.49 0.48
CA LEU A 279 18.45 -18.10 0.18
C LEU A 279 18.47 -19.59 0.52
N ARG A 280 17.97 -19.97 1.70
CA ARG A 280 17.92 -21.38 2.15
C ARG A 280 17.00 -22.24 1.29
N GLU A 281 15.90 -21.68 0.83
CA GLU A 281 14.92 -22.38 -0.01
C GLU A 281 15.27 -22.33 -1.51
N GLY A 282 16.36 -21.68 -1.91
CA GLY A 282 16.78 -21.57 -3.30
C GLY A 282 15.95 -20.60 -4.16
N PHE A 283 15.13 -19.76 -3.53
CA PHE A 283 14.28 -18.78 -4.21
C PHE A 283 14.91 -17.40 -4.41
N PHE A 284 16.11 -17.16 -3.85
CA PHE A 284 16.67 -15.81 -3.80
C PHE A 284 16.98 -15.22 -5.19
N GLU A 285 17.42 -16.02 -6.16
CA GLU A 285 17.62 -15.54 -7.54
C GLU A 285 16.30 -15.12 -8.18
N ALA A 286 15.28 -15.98 -8.12
CA ALA A 286 13.94 -15.68 -8.64
C ALA A 286 13.33 -14.44 -7.97
N TYR A 287 13.55 -14.27 -6.67
CA TYR A 287 13.15 -13.07 -5.92
C TYR A 287 13.85 -11.80 -6.42
N ASN A 288 15.16 -11.85 -6.66
CA ASN A 288 15.92 -10.72 -7.20
C ASN A 288 15.47 -10.38 -8.62
N GLN A 289 15.21 -11.38 -9.46
CA GLN A 289 14.63 -11.20 -10.79
C GLN A 289 13.24 -10.58 -10.73
N TRP A 290 12.41 -11.02 -9.78
CA TRP A 290 11.09 -10.45 -9.57
C TRP A 290 11.14 -8.98 -9.12
N ILE A 291 12.12 -8.57 -8.31
CA ILE A 291 12.30 -7.16 -7.92
C ILE A 291 12.90 -6.33 -9.07
N PHE A 292 14.03 -6.75 -9.63
CA PHE A 292 14.86 -5.89 -10.48
C PHE A 292 14.78 -6.22 -11.97
N GLY A 293 14.46 -7.45 -12.35
CA GLY A 293 14.58 -7.92 -13.73
C GLY A 293 13.79 -7.05 -14.70
N ALA A 294 12.47 -6.90 -14.46
CA ALA A 294 11.61 -6.07 -15.30
C ALA A 294 11.99 -4.58 -15.29
N ALA A 295 12.46 -4.05 -14.14
CA ALA A 295 12.89 -2.66 -14.00
C ALA A 295 14.24 -2.38 -14.70
N GLN A 296 15.07 -3.42 -14.85
CA GLN A 296 16.33 -3.32 -15.59
C GLN A 296 16.09 -3.44 -17.10
N ASP A 297 15.43 -4.52 -17.51
CA ASP A 297 15.23 -4.91 -18.90
C ASP A 297 14.06 -5.90 -18.98
N LEU A 298 12.89 -5.40 -19.40
CA LEU A 298 11.66 -6.19 -19.47
C LEU A 298 11.77 -7.37 -20.47
N PRO A 299 12.25 -7.20 -21.71
CA PRO A 299 12.48 -8.33 -22.62
C PRO A 299 13.41 -9.41 -22.04
N ALA A 300 14.54 -9.02 -21.45
CA ALA A 300 15.48 -9.98 -20.85
C ALA A 300 14.84 -10.73 -19.67
N PHE A 301 14.06 -10.03 -18.84
CA PHE A 301 13.32 -10.64 -17.75
C PHE A 301 12.27 -11.65 -18.26
N GLN A 302 11.53 -11.33 -19.31
CA GLN A 302 10.57 -12.25 -19.93
C GLN A 302 11.25 -13.51 -20.49
N ALA A 303 12.41 -13.36 -21.14
CA ALA A 303 13.19 -14.50 -21.61
C ALA A 303 13.70 -15.34 -20.43
N TRP A 304 14.18 -14.70 -19.36
CA TRP A 304 14.66 -15.39 -18.16
C TRP A 304 13.53 -16.17 -17.48
N THR A 305 12.32 -15.60 -17.32
CA THR A 305 11.20 -16.30 -16.69
C THR A 305 10.71 -17.48 -17.51
N GLN A 306 10.77 -17.43 -18.85
CA GLN A 306 10.46 -18.58 -19.70
C GLN A 306 11.49 -19.70 -19.55
N GLN A 307 12.78 -19.36 -19.58
CA GLN A 307 13.86 -20.33 -19.43
C GLN A 307 13.88 -20.95 -18.03
N ASN A 308 13.53 -20.18 -17.00
CA ASN A 308 13.55 -20.57 -15.59
C ASN A 308 12.15 -20.78 -15.00
N HIS A 309 11.14 -21.09 -15.83
CA HIS A 309 9.73 -21.14 -15.42
C HIS A 309 9.51 -22.01 -14.19
N LYS A 310 10.17 -23.19 -14.08
CA LYS A 310 10.02 -24.06 -12.91
C LYS A 310 10.40 -23.38 -11.60
N SER A 311 11.57 -22.74 -11.54
CA SER A 311 12.05 -22.07 -10.32
C SER A 311 11.29 -20.79 -10.05
N TYR A 312 10.96 -20.03 -11.10
CA TYR A 312 10.19 -18.80 -10.98
C TYR A 312 8.75 -19.06 -10.52
N ASP A 313 8.05 -20.01 -11.11
CA ASP A 313 6.70 -20.39 -10.71
C ASP A 313 6.68 -20.92 -9.28
N SER A 314 7.68 -21.72 -8.88
CA SER A 314 7.81 -22.19 -7.50
C SER A 314 7.97 -21.03 -6.51
N PHE A 315 8.78 -20.02 -6.84
CA PHE A 315 8.91 -18.80 -6.05
C PHE A 315 7.59 -18.02 -5.99
N ILE A 316 6.88 -17.86 -7.11
CA ILE A 316 5.58 -17.16 -7.13
C ILE A 316 4.55 -17.89 -6.27
N GLN A 317 4.50 -19.23 -6.30
CA GLN A 317 3.63 -20.01 -5.42
C GLN A 317 4.02 -19.84 -3.95
N PHE A 318 5.32 -19.87 -3.63
CA PHE A 318 5.82 -19.60 -2.28
C PHE A 318 5.38 -18.21 -1.79
N GLN A 319 5.53 -17.18 -2.62
CA GLN A 319 5.16 -15.81 -2.28
C GLN A 319 3.65 -15.66 -2.08
N LYS A 320 2.81 -16.23 -2.96
CA LYS A 320 1.35 -16.20 -2.83
C LYS A 320 0.85 -16.98 -1.61
N GLY A 321 1.54 -18.06 -1.24
CA GLY A 321 1.20 -18.88 -0.08
C GLY A 321 1.61 -18.27 1.27
N ARG A 322 2.39 -17.17 1.28
CA ARG A 322 2.91 -16.57 2.52
C ARG A 322 2.74 -15.06 2.53
N VAL A 323 1.86 -14.58 3.40
CA VAL A 323 1.70 -13.14 3.62
C VAL A 323 2.91 -12.59 4.35
N TYR A 324 3.67 -11.71 3.69
CA TYR A 324 4.73 -10.95 4.33
C TYR A 324 4.12 -9.96 5.34
N LYS A 325 4.68 -9.91 6.55
CA LYS A 325 4.28 -8.97 7.60
C LYS A 325 5.49 -8.46 8.36
N MET A 326 5.48 -7.18 8.70
CA MET A 326 6.47 -6.58 9.59
C MET A 326 6.03 -6.68 11.06
N PRO A 327 6.93 -7.09 11.97
CA PRO A 327 6.68 -7.01 13.40
C PRO A 327 6.86 -5.57 13.90
N GLY A 328 6.03 -5.14 14.84
CA GLY A 328 6.11 -3.79 15.43
C GLY A 328 7.37 -3.53 16.28
N SER A 329 8.06 -4.58 16.73
CA SER A 329 9.26 -4.46 17.56
C SER A 329 10.55 -4.17 16.79
N GLN A 330 10.56 -4.30 15.46
CA GLN A 330 11.78 -4.19 14.66
C GLN A 330 11.82 -2.87 13.88
N GLN A 331 11.89 -1.76 14.61
CA GLN A 331 11.92 -0.41 14.07
C GLN A 331 13.21 0.30 14.48
N TYR A 332 14.24 0.14 13.66
CA TYR A 332 15.59 0.64 13.95
C TYR A 332 15.83 2.08 13.51
N ARG A 333 14.87 2.72 12.83
CA ARG A 333 15.01 4.13 12.43
C ARG A 333 14.75 5.11 13.59
N PHE A 334 14.01 4.66 14.60
CA PHE A 334 13.50 5.52 15.69
C PHE A 334 14.26 5.36 17.01
N ASN A 335 15.23 4.45 17.08
CA ASN A 335 15.87 3.99 18.32
C ASN A 335 17.39 4.10 18.27
#